data_AF-A0A6V7LJA4-F1
#
_entry.id   AF-A0A6V7LJA4-F1
#
_cell.length_a   1.000
_cell.length_b   1.000
_cell.length_c   1.000
_cell.angle_alpha   90.00
_cell.angle_beta   90.00
_cell.angle_gamma   90.00
#
_symmetry.space_group_name_H-M   'P 1'
#
loop_
_entity.id
_entity.type
_entity.pdbx_description
1 polymer ?
#
loop_
_entity_poly.entity_id
_entity_poly.type
_entity_poly.pdbx_seq_one_letter_code
_entity_poly.pdbx_strand_id
1 'polypeptide(L)'
;DESRLARVKRVLTGSLLGRSSTNVESKRVFGVRLEHVDSYLDTGVPYVVYRLCVYIENHGFNNASVFRLSGGSPRLTERLRTAFERRGDADLEGAGCPSTAATLLRQYLKELPQPLVPSSIVVNLLHIHA
;
A
#
# COMPACT_ATOMS: atom_id res chain seq x y z
N ASP A 1 3.05 -21.87 43.11
CA ASP A 1 2.24 -21.50 41.92
C ASP A 1 2.78 -20.31 41.13
N GLU A 2 3.91 -20.43 40.43
CA GLU A 2 4.18 -19.58 39.25
C GLU A 2 5.35 -20.15 38.44
N SER A 3 5.13 -21.25 37.71
CA SER A 3 6.24 -21.95 37.09
C SER A 3 5.87 -22.48 35.71
N ARG A 4 6.75 -22.20 34.75
CA ARG A 4 6.80 -22.71 33.37
C ARG A 4 5.71 -22.20 32.42
N LEU A 5 4.42 -22.26 32.75
CA LEU A 5 3.34 -21.85 31.82
C LEU A 5 3.38 -20.34 31.50
N ALA A 6 3.72 -19.50 32.48
CA ALA A 6 3.85 -18.04 32.31
C ALA A 6 5.08 -17.63 31.45
N ARG A 7 6.16 -18.43 31.48
CA ARG A 7 7.33 -18.20 30.61
C ARG A 7 7.05 -18.57 29.16
N VAL A 8 6.29 -19.65 28.93
CA VAL A 8 5.91 -20.05 27.56
C VAL A 8 4.96 -19.03 26.93
N LYS A 9 4.01 -18.47 27.70
CA LYS A 9 3.16 -17.36 27.21
C LYS A 9 3.98 -16.16 26.77
N ARG A 10 5.01 -15.74 27.51
CA ARG A 10 5.89 -14.62 27.11
C ARG A 10 6.72 -14.88 25.85
N VAL A 11 7.06 -16.13 25.56
CA VAL A 11 7.79 -16.50 24.32
C VAL A 11 6.84 -16.52 23.11
N LEU A 12 5.57 -16.88 23.31
CA LEU A 12 4.55 -16.89 22.26
C LEU A 12 3.88 -15.52 22.03
N THR A 13 3.83 -14.67 23.05
CA THR A 13 3.28 -13.29 22.99
C THR A 13 4.38 -12.24 23.00
N GLY A 14 5.44 -12.45 22.20
CA GLY A 14 6.63 -11.61 22.16
C GLY A 14 6.31 -10.11 22.12
N SER A 15 6.48 -9.47 23.27
CA SER A 15 6.76 -8.06 23.55
C SER A 15 6.15 -7.01 22.62
N LEU A 16 5.04 -6.41 23.06
CA LEU A 16 4.42 -5.22 22.49
C LEU A 16 5.00 -3.88 23.00
N LEU A 17 6.13 -3.85 23.71
CA LEU A 17 6.69 -2.59 24.18
C LEU A 17 8.23 -2.58 24.14
N GLY A 18 8.77 -1.70 23.29
CA GLY A 18 10.07 -1.07 23.48
C GLY A 18 11.30 -1.92 23.15
N ARG A 19 11.59 -2.13 21.87
CA ARG A 19 12.97 -2.40 21.42
C ARG A 19 13.46 -1.18 20.65
N SER A 20 14.30 -0.38 21.33
CA SER A 20 14.94 0.79 20.76
C SER A 20 15.82 0.40 19.57
N SER A 21 15.47 0.95 18.41
CA SER A 21 16.32 1.41 17.31
C SER A 21 17.67 0.73 17.12
N THR A 22 17.70 -0.26 16.23
CA THR A 22 18.61 -0.15 15.09
C THR A 22 17.79 0.51 13.98
N ASN A 23 18.15 1.76 13.66
CA ASN A 23 17.34 2.70 12.90
C ASN A 23 17.27 2.31 11.41
N VAL A 24 16.53 1.25 11.08
CA VAL A 24 15.90 1.15 9.76
C VAL A 24 14.58 1.88 9.92
N GLU A 25 14.62 3.19 9.73
CA GLU A 25 13.43 4.04 9.62
C GLU A 25 12.50 3.36 8.61
N SER A 26 11.44 2.71 9.11
CA SER A 26 10.46 2.07 8.24
C SER A 26 9.76 3.19 7.51
N LYS A 27 10.21 3.47 6.28
CA LYS A 27 9.70 4.56 5.46
C LYS A 27 8.27 4.22 5.08
N ARG A 28 7.32 4.70 5.89
CA ARG A 28 5.90 4.53 5.63
C ARG A 28 5.57 5.24 4.33
N VAL A 29 5.07 4.49 3.35
CA VAL A 29 4.69 5.04 2.03
C VAL A 29 3.18 5.22 1.92
N PHE A 30 2.41 4.33 2.55
CA PHE A 30 0.95 4.36 2.53
C PHE A 30 0.40 5.20 3.68
N GLY A 31 -0.69 5.93 3.42
CA GLY A 31 -1.31 6.80 4.42
C GLY A 31 -0.49 8.03 4.77
N VAL A 32 0.47 8.40 3.93
CA VAL A 32 1.33 9.56 4.08
C VAL A 32 0.91 10.64 3.08
N ARG A 33 1.08 11.91 3.45
CA ARG A 33 0.83 13.04 2.54
C ARG A 33 1.80 12.96 1.36
N LEU A 34 1.30 13.21 0.15
CA LEU A 34 2.07 13.03 -1.08
C LEU A 34 3.39 13.82 -1.08
N GLU A 35 3.41 15.01 -0.48
CA GLU A 35 4.62 15.84 -0.36
C GLU A 35 5.75 15.26 0.51
N HIS A 36 5.46 14.21 1.29
CA HIS A 36 6.45 13.51 2.11
C HIS A 36 6.86 12.16 1.51
N VAL A 37 6.39 11.83 0.30
CA VAL A 37 6.73 10.58 -0.38
C VAL A 37 7.64 10.87 -1.56
N ASP A 38 8.72 10.10 -1.70
CA ASP A 38 9.65 10.27 -2.82
C ASP A 38 8.94 10.09 -4.16
N SER A 39 9.22 11.04 -5.06
CA SER A 39 8.71 10.99 -6.43
C SER A 39 9.57 10.07 -7.31
N TYR A 40 8.93 9.44 -8.29
CA TYR A 40 9.61 8.84 -9.42
C TYR A 40 10.19 9.94 -10.33
N LEU A 41 11.52 10.03 -10.41
CA LEU A 41 12.24 10.93 -11.33
C LEU A 41 11.73 12.38 -11.33
N ASP A 42 11.42 12.92 -10.15
CA ASP A 42 10.91 14.30 -9.96
C ASP A 42 9.61 14.61 -10.73
N THR A 43 8.84 13.59 -11.14
CA THR A 43 7.56 13.76 -11.85
C THR A 43 6.42 14.29 -10.97
N GLY A 44 6.62 14.36 -9.65
CA GLY A 44 5.57 14.58 -8.65
C GLY A 44 4.71 13.35 -8.37
N VAL A 45 4.93 12.22 -9.07
CA VAL A 45 4.20 10.96 -8.85
C VAL A 45 4.97 10.09 -7.86
N PRO A 46 4.35 9.56 -6.79
CA PRO A 46 4.99 8.62 -5.87
C PRO A 46 5.49 7.36 -6.58
N TYR A 47 6.69 6.88 -6.25
CA TYR A 47 7.28 5.69 -6.89
C TYR A 47 6.37 4.45 -6.83
N VAL A 48 5.70 4.22 -5.70
CA VAL A 48 4.75 3.10 -5.54
C VAL A 48 3.59 3.17 -6.54
N VAL A 49 3.08 4.38 -6.81
CA VAL A 49 1.98 4.59 -7.79
C VAL A 49 2.49 4.29 -9.18
N TYR A 50 3.67 4.84 -9.53
CA TYR A 50 4.32 4.57 -10.81
C TYR A 50 4.52 3.06 -11.05
N ARG A 51 5.13 2.33 -10.11
CA ARG A 51 5.37 0.89 -10.24
C ARG A 51 4.09 0.08 -10.40
N LEU A 52 3.06 0.39 -9.62
CA LEU A 52 1.76 -0.28 -9.73
C LEU A 52 1.09 -0.02 -11.09
N CYS A 53 1.09 1.23 -11.56
CA CYS A 53 0.49 1.58 -12.85
C CYS A 53 1.19 0.86 -14.01
N VAL A 54 2.53 0.93 -14.08
CA VAL A 54 3.31 0.26 -15.13
C VAL A 54 3.05 -1.24 -15.16
N TYR A 55 2.99 -1.89 -13.99
CA TYR A 55 2.69 -3.31 -13.92
C TYR A 55 1.26 -3.64 -14.40
N ILE A 56 0.27 -2.84 -14.00
CA ILE A 56 -1.13 -3.04 -14.42
C ILE A 56 -1.29 -2.81 -15.93
N GLU A 57 -0.60 -1.83 -16.51
CA GLU A 57 -0.60 -1.58 -17.95
C GLU A 57 -0.01 -2.76 -18.72
N ASN A 58 1.11 -3.31 -18.26
CA ASN A 58 1.81 -4.40 -18.94
C ASN A 58 1.09 -5.77 -18.80
N HIS A 59 0.37 -6.01 -17.70
CA HIS A 59 -0.14 -7.35 -17.37
C HIS A 59 -1.65 -7.42 -17.11
N GLY A 60 -2.31 -6.29 -16.87
CA GLY A 60 -3.70 -6.23 -16.39
C GLY A 60 -4.77 -5.96 -17.46
N PHE A 61 -4.40 -5.36 -18.59
CA PHE A 61 -5.40 -4.87 -19.57
C PHE A 61 -6.13 -5.97 -20.33
N ASN A 62 -5.53 -7.16 -20.43
CA ASN A 62 -6.20 -8.33 -21.01
C ASN A 62 -7.29 -8.92 -20.09
N ASN A 63 -7.41 -8.41 -18.85
CA ASN A 63 -8.41 -8.86 -17.90
C ASN A 63 -9.37 -7.72 -17.54
N ALA A 64 -10.58 -7.77 -18.12
CA ALA A 64 -11.65 -6.79 -17.86
C ALA A 64 -12.08 -6.68 -16.38
N SER A 65 -11.62 -7.58 -15.50
CA SER A 65 -11.92 -7.56 -14.07
C SER A 65 -10.81 -6.98 -13.20
N VAL A 66 -9.70 -6.47 -13.76
CA VAL A 66 -8.51 -6.04 -13.00
C VAL A 66 -8.82 -5.01 -11.90
N PHE A 67 -9.78 -4.10 -12.13
CA PHE A 67 -10.22 -3.12 -11.12
C PHE A 67 -11.53 -3.49 -10.41
N ARG A 68 -12.13 -4.66 -10.69
CA ARG A 68 -13.36 -5.09 -10.01
C ARG A 68 -13.06 -5.36 -8.53
N LEU A 69 -13.99 -4.97 -7.66
CA LEU A 69 -13.79 -4.89 -6.20
C LEU A 69 -13.37 -6.21 -5.50
N SER A 70 -13.49 -7.36 -6.15
CA SER A 70 -13.24 -8.68 -5.57
C SER A 70 -12.00 -9.42 -6.14
N GLY A 71 -11.15 -8.75 -6.93
CA GLY A 71 -10.13 -9.45 -7.71
C GLY A 71 -8.82 -9.79 -6.98
N GLY A 72 -8.46 -9.08 -5.92
CA GLY A 72 -7.15 -9.21 -5.27
C GLY A 72 -7.12 -10.18 -4.07
N SER A 73 -6.01 -10.88 -3.89
CA SER A 73 -5.74 -11.69 -2.68
C SER A 73 -5.32 -10.80 -1.50
N PRO A 74 -6.05 -10.74 -0.38
CA PRO A 74 -5.72 -9.89 0.77
C PRO A 74 -4.32 -10.17 1.35
N ARG A 75 -3.93 -11.45 1.41
CA ARG A 75 -2.62 -11.87 1.91
C ARG A 75 -1.49 -11.36 1.00
N LEU A 76 -1.70 -11.39 -0.31
CA LEU A 76 -0.71 -10.92 -1.27
C LEU A 76 -0.62 -9.39 -1.27
N THR A 77 -1.76 -8.70 -1.15
CA THR A 77 -1.82 -7.24 -0.99
C THR A 77 -0.98 -6.78 0.20
N GLU A 78 -1.18 -7.40 1.37
CA GLU A 78 -0.43 -7.03 2.58
C GLU A 78 1.07 -7.33 2.45
N ARG A 79 1.43 -8.45 1.82
CA ARG A 79 2.83 -8.80 1.55
C ARG A 79 3.51 -7.76 0.65
N LEU A 80 2.85 -7.35 -0.43
CA LEU A 80 3.38 -6.35 -1.36
C LEU A 80 3.45 -4.96 -0.73
N ARG A 81 2.42 -4.56 0.03
CA ARG A 81 2.44 -3.33 0.83
C ARG A 81 3.66 -3.28 1.75
N THR A 82 3.84 -4.34 2.55
CA THR A 82 4.98 -4.46 3.47
C THR A 82 6.32 -4.40 2.71
N ALA A 83 6.40 -4.97 1.52
CA ALA A 83 7.60 -4.90 0.69
C ALA A 83 7.91 -3.45 0.28
N PHE A 84 6.92 -2.71 -0.23
CA PHE A 84 7.08 -1.28 -0.54
C PHE A 84 7.52 -0.46 0.68
N GLU A 85 6.88 -0.64 1.83
CA GLU A 85 7.20 0.12 3.06
C GLU A 85 8.59 -0.22 3.64
N ARG A 86 9.11 -1.41 3.37
CA ARG A 86 10.42 -1.84 3.90
C ARG A 86 11.57 -1.65 2.93
N ARG A 87 11.34 -1.82 1.64
CA ARG A 87 12.38 -1.88 0.60
C ARG A 87 12.27 -0.77 -0.44
N GLY A 88 11.20 0.02 -0.41
CA GLY A 88 10.89 1.00 -1.46
C GLY A 88 10.28 0.39 -2.72
N ASP A 89 10.32 -0.93 -2.89
CA ASP A 89 9.75 -1.64 -4.05
C ASP A 89 9.20 -3.02 -3.65
N ALA A 90 8.37 -3.59 -4.53
CA ALA A 90 7.81 -4.92 -4.39
C ALA A 90 7.95 -5.72 -5.69
N ASP A 91 8.14 -7.03 -5.54
CA ASP A 91 8.20 -7.98 -6.66
C ASP A 91 6.77 -8.28 -7.17
N LEU A 92 6.29 -7.43 -8.08
CA LEU A 92 4.97 -7.53 -8.69
C LEU A 92 4.95 -8.64 -9.75
N GLU A 93 6.05 -8.76 -10.49
CA GLU A 93 6.27 -9.72 -11.55
C GLU A 93 6.24 -11.16 -10.99
N GLY A 94 6.95 -11.42 -9.90
CA GLY A 94 6.89 -12.70 -9.18
C GLY A 94 5.57 -12.95 -8.45
N ALA A 95 4.81 -11.89 -8.12
CA ALA A 95 3.46 -12.03 -7.57
C ALA A 95 2.42 -12.42 -8.64
N GLY A 96 2.61 -12.01 -9.89
CA GLY A 96 1.82 -12.47 -11.04
C GLY A 96 0.32 -12.15 -10.96
N CYS A 97 -0.08 -11.14 -10.18
CA CYS A 97 -1.49 -10.84 -9.90
C CYS A 97 -1.82 -9.35 -10.12
N PRO A 98 -2.17 -8.95 -11.36
CA PRO A 98 -2.58 -7.58 -11.69
C PRO A 98 -3.76 -7.07 -10.85
N SER A 99 -4.73 -7.93 -10.54
CA SER A 99 -5.88 -7.57 -9.69
C SER A 99 -5.48 -7.21 -8.26
N THR A 100 -4.45 -7.86 -7.70
CA THR A 100 -3.88 -7.45 -6.42
C THR A 100 -3.15 -6.12 -6.54
N ALA A 101 -2.37 -5.88 -7.60
CA ALA A 101 -1.73 -4.58 -7.81
C ALA A 101 -2.76 -3.43 -7.92
N ALA A 102 -3.85 -3.65 -8.66
CA ALA A 102 -4.97 -2.72 -8.76
C ALA A 102 -5.68 -2.49 -7.41
N THR A 103 -5.83 -3.54 -6.61
CA THR A 103 -6.36 -3.43 -5.24
C THR A 103 -5.45 -2.56 -4.36
N LEU A 104 -4.14 -2.78 -4.44
CA LEU A 104 -3.14 -2.02 -3.68
C LEU A 104 -3.08 -0.55 -4.11
N LEU A 105 -3.19 -0.27 -5.41
CA LEU A 105 -3.29 1.10 -5.94
C LEU A 105 -4.52 1.83 -5.40
N ARG A 106 -5.69 1.15 -5.41
CA ARG A 106 -6.93 1.70 -4.84
C ARG A 106 -6.77 1.97 -3.34
N GLN A 107 -6.12 1.07 -2.61
CA GLN A 107 -5.86 1.23 -1.18
C GLN A 107 -4.94 2.42 -0.91
N TYR A 108 -3.87 2.58 -1.69
CA TYR A 108 -2.98 3.75 -1.60
C TYR A 108 -3.75 5.06 -1.70
N LEU A 109 -4.59 5.21 -2.73
CA LEU A 109 -5.38 6.42 -2.96
C LEU A 109 -6.42 6.69 -1.87
N LYS A 110 -7.04 5.63 -1.33
CA LYS A 110 -8.04 5.73 -0.25
C LYS A 110 -7.45 6.13 1.10
N GLU A 111 -6.21 5.73 1.35
CA GLU A 111 -5.54 5.99 2.63
C GLU A 111 -4.86 7.36 2.69
N LEU A 112 -4.79 8.10 1.57
CA LEU A 112 -4.23 9.44 1.57
C LEU A 112 -4.90 10.32 2.65
N PRO A 113 -4.14 11.06 3.47
CA PRO A 113 -4.70 11.92 4.52
C PRO A 113 -5.65 12.99 3.99
N GLN A 114 -5.48 13.39 2.73
CA GLN A 114 -6.35 14.28 2.00
C GLN A 114 -6.76 13.60 0.69
N PRO A 115 -8.03 13.67 0.25
CA PRO A 115 -8.44 13.09 -1.01
C PRO A 115 -7.66 13.71 -2.17
N LEU A 116 -7.29 12.87 -3.14
CA LEU A 116 -6.55 13.30 -4.33
C LEU A 116 -7.29 14.39 -5.12
N VAL A 117 -8.63 14.28 -5.17
CA VAL A 117 -9.49 15.29 -5.79
C VAL A 117 -10.11 16.15 -4.68
N PRO A 118 -9.77 17.45 -4.60
CA PRO A 118 -10.37 18.36 -3.64
C PRO A 118 -11.90 18.47 -3.81
N SER A 119 -12.62 18.62 -2.70
CA SER A 119 -14.09 18.70 -2.69
C SER A 119 -14.65 19.83 -3.57
N SER A 120 -13.93 20.95 -3.69
CA SER A 120 -14.32 22.06 -4.59
C SER A 120 -14.36 21.63 -6.06
N ILE A 121 -13.43 20.77 -6.48
CA ILE A 121 -13.42 20.21 -7.83
C ILE A 121 -14.57 19.22 -8.00
N VAL A 122 -14.85 18.40 -6.98
CA VAL A 122 -15.99 17.47 -7.00
C VAL A 122 -17.30 18.20 -7.23
N VAL A 123 -17.54 19.32 -6.54
CA VAL A 123 -18.76 20.14 -6.73
C VAL A 123 -18.86 20.65 -8.18
N ASN A 124 -17.76 21.15 -8.75
CA ASN A 124 -17.76 21.61 -10.14
C ASN A 124 -18.04 20.48 -11.13
N LEU A 125 -17.48 19.29 -10.91
CA LEU A 125 -17.74 18.12 -11.74
C LEU A 125 -19.20 17.68 -11.67
N LEU A 126 -19.81 17.72 -10.48
CA LEU A 126 -21.23 17.40 -10.31
C LEU A 126 -22.13 18.40 -11.06
N HIS A 127 -21.80 19.69 -11.07
CA HIS A 127 -22.56 20.68 -11.83
C HIS A 127 -22.47 20.51 -13.35
N ILE A 128 -21.32 20.06 -13.88
CA ILE A 128 -21.14 19.85 -15.33
C ILE A 128 -21.93 18.63 -15.84
N HIS A 129 -22.15 17.63 -14.98
CA HIS A 129 -22.76 16.35 -15.34
C HIS A 129 -24.14 16.11 -14.70
N ALA A 130 -24.75 17.15 -14.12
CA ALA A 130 -26.14 17.16 -13.68
C ALA A 130 -27.07 17.53 -14.84
#